data_AF-A0A7W8ZNL5-F1
#
_entry.id   AF-A0A7W8ZNL5-F1
#
_cell.length_a   1.000
_cell.length_b   1.000
_cell.length_c   1.000
_cell.angle_alpha   90.00
_cell.angle_beta   90.00
_cell.angle_gamma   90.00
#
_symmetry.space_group_name_H-M   'P 1'
#
loop_
_entity.id
_entity.type
_entity.pdbx_description
1 polymer ?
#
loop_
_entity_poly.entity_id
_entity_poly.type
_entity_poly.pdbx_seq_one_letter_code
_entity_poly.pdbx_strand_id
1 'polypeptide(L)'
;MIWNKNNGIEPEGENKTQTSLQRRKMFKQGYQFWLGIAAVFLIMGAGAWLYSSQFATQELLFLTKETVLADTLSDGSVVVLNKRSLLRYPAKFRGAQRRVWLTKGEAFFTVAGDKTGPFIVHSGSTVIQSTKSSFNVKNKKGIVEVIVETGTVQVSKNSKMITLRPGEKVLVRQSSSQLIKEINPDHLYQYYLP
;
A
#
# COMPACT_ATOMS: atom_id res chain seq x y z
N MET A 1 -102.93 16.66 11.35
CA MET A 1 -101.68 15.96 11.72
C MET A 1 -101.45 14.86 10.69
N ILE A 2 -100.18 14.58 10.36
CA ILE A 2 -99.68 13.51 9.45
C ILE A 2 -99.63 13.92 7.96
N TRP A 3 -98.48 14.42 7.47
CA TRP A 3 -97.30 13.72 6.89
C TRP A 3 -97.51 13.34 5.41
N ASN A 4 -96.77 14.00 4.50
CA ASN A 4 -96.64 13.59 3.10
C ASN A 4 -95.19 13.17 2.81
N LYS A 5 -95.07 12.02 2.14
CA LYS A 5 -93.86 11.31 1.77
C LYS A 5 -93.47 11.76 0.36
N ASN A 6 -92.24 12.25 0.18
CA ASN A 6 -91.59 12.19 -1.13
C ASN A 6 -90.08 12.01 -0.97
N ASN A 7 -89.63 10.87 -1.50
CA ASN A 7 -88.22 10.52 -1.71
C ASN A 7 -87.63 11.41 -2.81
N GLY A 8 -86.33 11.73 -2.72
CA GLY A 8 -85.64 12.44 -3.79
C GLY A 8 -84.17 12.74 -3.54
N ILE A 9 -83.34 11.70 -3.68
CA ILE A 9 -81.99 11.70 -4.30
C ILE A 9 -80.88 12.54 -3.62
N GLU A 10 -79.93 11.80 -3.07
CA GLU A 10 -78.59 12.19 -2.61
C GLU A 10 -77.67 12.60 -3.79
N PRO A 11 -76.66 13.46 -3.55
CA PRO A 11 -75.40 13.34 -4.29
C PRO A 11 -74.23 13.02 -3.34
N GLU A 12 -73.96 11.73 -3.18
CA GLU A 12 -72.72 11.21 -2.60
C GLU A 12 -71.74 10.94 -3.76
N GLY A 13 -70.93 11.92 -4.18
CA GLY A 13 -70.11 11.71 -5.38
C GLY A 13 -68.85 12.55 -5.61
N GLU A 14 -68.74 13.79 -5.12
CA GLU A 14 -67.70 14.69 -5.67
C GLU A 14 -66.38 14.73 -4.90
N ASN A 15 -66.31 14.23 -3.66
CA ASN A 15 -65.12 14.43 -2.82
C ASN A 15 -64.13 13.24 -2.73
N LYS A 16 -64.44 12.05 -3.27
CA LYS A 16 -63.55 10.87 -3.13
C LYS A 16 -62.53 10.74 -4.28
N THR A 17 -62.81 11.29 -5.46
CA THR A 17 -61.95 11.18 -6.66
C THR A 17 -60.79 12.16 -6.66
N GLN A 18 -60.97 13.39 -6.18
CA GLN A 18 -59.91 14.42 -6.19
C GLN A 18 -58.76 14.12 -5.22
N THR A 19 -59.05 13.53 -4.05
CA THR A 19 -58.04 13.18 -3.03
C THR A 19 -57.12 12.03 -3.46
N SER A 20 -57.62 11.10 -4.27
CA SER A 20 -56.86 9.92 -4.73
C SER A 20 -55.82 10.24 -5.81
N LEU A 21 -56.07 11.25 -6.66
CA LEU A 21 -55.16 11.68 -7.72
C LEU A 21 -54.01 12.56 -7.20
N GLN A 22 -54.27 13.40 -6.20
CA GLN A 22 -53.23 14.22 -5.57
C GLN A 22 -52.23 13.37 -4.76
N ARG A 23 -52.72 12.33 -4.06
CA ARG A 23 -51.87 11.41 -3.28
C ARG A 23 -50.86 10.65 -4.15
N ARG A 24 -51.20 10.32 -5.40
CA ARG A 24 -50.30 9.63 -6.35
C ARG A 24 -49.13 10.51 -6.85
N LYS A 25 -49.29 11.83 -6.90
CA LYS A 25 -48.21 12.76 -7.32
C LYS A 25 -47.22 13.02 -6.19
N MET A 26 -47.71 13.18 -4.96
CA MET A 26 -46.88 13.45 -3.78
C MET A 26 -45.97 12.26 -3.40
N PHE A 27 -46.43 11.02 -3.57
CA PHE A 27 -45.59 9.83 -3.32
C PHE A 27 -44.51 9.60 -4.38
N LYS A 28 -44.75 9.97 -5.65
CA LYS A 28 -43.76 9.84 -6.73
C LYS A 28 -42.62 10.85 -6.61
N GLN A 29 -42.89 12.07 -6.15
CA GLN A 29 -41.87 13.11 -5.97
C GLN A 29 -40.92 12.80 -4.81
N GLY A 30 -41.44 12.32 -3.68
CA GLY A 30 -40.61 11.84 -2.57
C GLY A 30 -39.74 10.64 -2.97
N TYR A 31 -40.33 9.65 -3.64
CA TYR A 31 -39.59 8.46 -4.08
C TYR A 31 -38.47 8.78 -5.10
N GLN A 32 -38.70 9.70 -6.04
CA GLN A 32 -37.67 10.16 -6.98
C GLN A 32 -36.53 10.92 -6.28
N PHE A 33 -36.84 11.68 -5.22
CA PHE A 33 -35.82 12.33 -4.40
C PHE A 33 -34.95 11.31 -3.65
N TRP A 34 -35.55 10.28 -3.07
CA TRP A 34 -34.82 9.18 -2.40
C TRP A 34 -34.01 8.32 -3.38
N LEU A 35 -34.50 8.11 -4.60
CA LEU A 35 -33.74 7.43 -5.67
C LEU A 35 -32.49 8.22 -6.08
N GLY A 36 -32.58 9.55 -6.15
CA GLY A 36 -31.43 10.42 -6.43
C GLY A 36 -30.35 10.29 -5.36
N ILE A 37 -30.73 10.29 -4.09
CA ILE A 37 -29.82 10.10 -2.96
C ILE A 37 -29.17 8.71 -3.02
N ALA A 38 -29.94 7.65 -3.27
CA ALA A 38 -29.42 6.29 -3.40
C ALA A 38 -28.41 6.14 -4.56
N ALA A 39 -28.66 6.81 -5.69
CA ALA A 39 -27.74 6.82 -6.82
C ALA A 39 -26.40 7.49 -6.49
N VAL A 40 -26.42 8.59 -5.74
CA VAL A 40 -25.19 9.26 -5.28
C VAL A 40 -24.37 8.34 -4.37
N PHE A 41 -25.01 7.66 -3.41
CA PHE A 41 -24.32 6.70 -2.55
C PHE A 41 -23.78 5.51 -3.33
N LEU A 42 -24.50 5.01 -4.35
CA LEU A 42 -24.01 3.95 -5.23
C LEU A 42 -22.79 4.39 -6.04
N ILE A 43 -22.81 5.60 -6.60
CA ILE A 43 -21.67 6.15 -7.35
C ILE A 43 -20.48 6.38 -6.43
N MET A 44 -20.70 6.93 -5.23
CA MET A 44 -19.63 7.11 -4.24
C MET A 44 -19.08 5.77 -3.75
N GLY A 45 -19.94 4.79 -3.51
CA GLY A 45 -19.55 3.43 -3.11
C GLY A 45 -18.77 2.72 -4.21
N ALA A 46 -19.23 2.80 -5.46
CA ALA A 46 -18.53 2.25 -6.62
C ALA A 46 -17.21 2.97 -6.85
N GLY A 47 -17.16 4.29 -6.71
CA GLY A 47 -15.94 5.10 -6.79
C GLY A 47 -14.94 4.75 -5.70
N ALA A 48 -15.38 4.60 -4.45
CA ALA A 48 -14.54 4.18 -3.33
C ALA A 48 -14.07 2.71 -3.49
N TRP A 49 -14.92 1.84 -4.01
CA TRP A 49 -14.57 0.45 -4.30
C TRP A 49 -13.58 0.34 -5.46
N LEU A 50 -13.78 1.07 -6.55
CA LEU A 50 -12.83 1.16 -7.66
C LEU A 50 -11.50 1.77 -7.20
N TYR A 51 -11.54 2.87 -6.45
CA TYR A 51 -10.36 3.48 -5.85
C TYR A 51 -9.62 2.46 -4.98
N SER A 52 -10.28 1.84 -4.01
CA SER A 52 -9.66 0.85 -3.12
C SER A 52 -9.15 -0.40 -3.87
N SER A 53 -9.85 -0.86 -4.92
CA SER A 53 -9.42 -1.97 -5.76
C SER A 53 -8.12 -1.66 -6.52
N GLN A 54 -7.89 -0.40 -6.89
CA GLN A 54 -6.64 0.04 -7.53
C GLN A 54 -5.46 0.12 -6.55
N PHE A 55 -5.71 0.21 -5.23
CA PHE A 55 -4.66 0.21 -4.21
C PHE A 55 -4.44 -1.16 -3.55
N ALA A 56 -5.23 -2.17 -3.90
CA ALA A 56 -4.96 -3.55 -3.50
C ALA A 56 -3.63 -4.01 -4.11
N THR A 57 -2.58 -3.99 -3.30
CA THR A 57 -1.23 -4.39 -3.69
C THR A 57 -1.04 -5.83 -3.26
N GLN A 58 -0.83 -6.74 -4.21
CA GLN A 58 -0.44 -8.11 -3.86
C GLN A 58 0.98 -8.07 -3.30
N GLU A 59 1.12 -8.32 -2.01
CA GLU A 59 2.42 -8.52 -1.38
C GLU A 59 2.90 -9.94 -1.63
N LEU A 60 4.14 -10.07 -2.09
CA LEU A 60 4.85 -11.33 -2.21
C LEU A 60 5.74 -11.50 -0.98
N LEU A 61 5.75 -12.71 -0.43
CA LEU A 61 6.62 -13.10 0.68
C LEU A 61 7.57 -14.19 0.20
N PHE A 62 8.86 -13.88 0.15
CA PHE A 62 9.90 -14.83 -0.23
C PHE A 62 10.67 -15.31 0.99
N LEU A 63 10.57 -16.61 1.26
CA LEU A 63 11.30 -17.29 2.32
C LEU A 63 12.32 -18.25 1.70
N THR A 64 13.60 -17.99 1.88
CA THR A 64 14.65 -18.96 1.54
C THR A 64 14.86 -19.91 2.71
N LYS A 65 15.00 -21.21 2.41
CA LYS A 65 15.41 -22.21 3.40
C LYS A 65 16.93 -22.42 3.30
N GLU A 66 17.39 -23.37 2.50
CA GLU A 66 18.80 -23.72 2.36
C GLU A 66 19.40 -23.36 0.99
N THR A 67 18.63 -22.65 0.16
CA THR A 67 19.04 -22.17 -1.16
C THR A 67 19.16 -20.65 -1.18
N VAL A 68 20.10 -20.16 -1.99
CA VAL A 68 20.14 -18.75 -2.40
C VAL A 68 19.12 -18.56 -3.53
N LEU A 69 18.43 -17.44 -3.53
CA LEU A 69 17.45 -17.11 -4.56
C LEU A 69 17.79 -15.75 -5.15
N ALA A 70 17.84 -15.65 -6.48
CA ALA A 70 17.93 -14.40 -7.20
C ALA A 70 16.58 -14.10 -7.85
N ASP A 71 16.12 -12.86 -7.75
CA ASP A 71 14.85 -12.42 -8.31
C ASP A 71 14.99 -11.02 -8.92
N THR A 72 14.18 -10.76 -9.95
CA THR A 72 14.10 -9.45 -10.61
C THR A 72 12.78 -8.80 -10.26
N LEU A 73 12.86 -7.65 -9.60
CA LEU A 73 11.70 -6.89 -9.15
C LEU A 73 11.05 -6.15 -10.32
N SER A 74 9.81 -5.71 -10.13
CA SER A 74 9.02 -5.05 -11.20
C SER A 74 9.61 -3.74 -11.76
N ASP A 75 10.57 -3.12 -11.07
CA ASP A 75 11.30 -1.92 -11.50
C ASP A 75 12.62 -2.25 -12.23
N GLY A 76 12.94 -3.54 -12.42
CA GLY A 76 14.20 -4.00 -12.98
C GLY A 76 15.36 -4.07 -11.99
N SER A 77 15.14 -3.75 -10.70
CA SER A 77 16.13 -4.01 -9.66
C SER A 77 16.27 -5.51 -9.43
N VAL A 78 17.48 -5.96 -9.13
CA VAL A 78 17.78 -7.37 -8.83
C VAL A 78 18.01 -7.52 -7.33
N VAL A 79 17.46 -8.57 -6.74
CA VAL A 79 17.72 -8.96 -5.36
C VAL A 79 18.25 -10.38 -5.31
N VAL A 80 19.36 -10.58 -4.60
CA VAL A 80 19.90 -11.90 -4.27
C VAL A 80 19.69 -12.13 -2.78
N LEU A 81 18.79 -13.04 -2.45
CA LEU A 81 18.39 -13.39 -1.10
C LEU A 81 19.19 -14.60 -0.62
N ASN A 82 19.99 -14.44 0.42
CA ASN A 82 20.79 -15.52 0.99
C ASN A 82 19.90 -16.53 1.74
N LYS A 83 20.44 -17.67 2.14
CA LYS A 83 19.73 -18.72 2.89
C LYS A 83 19.08 -18.18 4.17
N ARG A 84 17.95 -18.77 4.57
CA ARG A 84 17.21 -18.44 5.80
C ARG A 84 16.80 -16.97 5.93
N SER A 85 16.54 -16.32 4.80
CA SER A 85 16.15 -14.92 4.72
C SER A 85 14.68 -14.79 4.34
N LEU A 86 14.10 -13.66 4.71
CA LEU A 86 12.68 -13.39 4.48
C LEU A 86 12.51 -11.96 3.97
N LEU A 87 12.20 -11.85 2.68
CA LEU A 87 11.95 -10.60 1.99
C LEU A 87 10.47 -10.51 1.64
N ARG A 88 9.87 -9.35 1.94
CA ARG A 88 8.50 -9.02 1.54
C ARG A 88 8.53 -7.82 0.63
N TYR A 89 7.85 -7.89 -0.51
CA TYR A 89 7.79 -6.81 -1.48
C TYR A 89 6.54 -6.94 -2.37
N PRO A 90 6.03 -5.84 -2.96
CA PRO A 90 4.84 -5.92 -3.80
C PRO A 90 5.15 -6.50 -5.18
N ALA A 91 4.21 -7.25 -5.77
CA ALA A 91 4.38 -7.79 -7.14
C ALA A 91 4.63 -6.70 -8.20
N LYS A 92 4.09 -5.49 -7.96
CA LYS A 92 4.39 -4.28 -8.74
C LYS A 92 4.54 -3.09 -7.81
N PHE A 93 5.58 -2.29 -7.99
CA PHE A 93 5.70 -1.01 -7.29
C PHE A 93 4.67 -0.02 -7.84
N ARG A 94 3.86 0.57 -6.95
CA ARG A 94 2.87 1.61 -7.27
C ARG A 94 3.21 2.88 -6.47
N GLY A 95 3.09 4.05 -7.10
CA GLY A 95 3.36 5.34 -6.48
C GLY A 95 4.81 5.83 -6.65
N ALA A 96 5.23 6.77 -5.80
CA ALA A 96 6.51 7.49 -5.93
C ALA A 96 7.69 6.83 -5.17
N GLN A 97 7.51 5.62 -4.61
CA GLN A 97 8.54 4.94 -3.83
C GLN A 97 8.49 3.42 -4.05
N ARG A 98 9.67 2.80 -4.08
CA ARG A 98 9.84 1.35 -4.24
C ARG A 98 10.22 0.74 -2.90
N ARG A 99 9.25 0.23 -2.15
CA ARG A 99 9.43 -0.27 -0.76
C ARG A 99 9.50 -1.78 -0.69
N VAL A 100 10.51 -2.29 0.02
CA VAL A 100 10.67 -3.71 0.37
C VAL A 100 11.00 -3.86 1.85
N TRP A 101 10.77 -5.04 2.41
CA TRP A 101 10.99 -5.34 3.83
C TRP A 101 11.84 -6.61 3.98
N LEU A 102 13.08 -6.45 4.46
CA LEU A 102 13.93 -7.56 4.88
C LEU A 102 13.69 -7.84 6.37
N THR A 103 12.81 -8.80 6.65
CA THR A 103 12.38 -9.11 8.01
C THR A 103 13.41 -9.94 8.79
N LYS A 104 14.20 -10.78 8.10
CA LYS A 104 15.35 -11.52 8.65
C LYS A 104 16.30 -11.95 7.54
N GLY A 105 17.54 -12.24 7.93
CA GLY A 105 18.54 -12.85 7.05
C GLY A 105 19.38 -11.81 6.31
N GLU A 106 19.74 -12.08 5.07
CA GLU A 106 20.69 -11.27 4.30
C GLU A 106 20.26 -11.20 2.84
N ALA A 107 20.33 -10.00 2.27
CA ALA A 107 20.00 -9.75 0.88
C ALA A 107 20.95 -8.72 0.27
N PHE A 108 21.42 -9.03 -0.94
CA PHE A 108 22.15 -8.09 -1.78
C PHE A 108 21.19 -7.47 -2.79
N PHE A 109 21.22 -6.15 -2.92
CA PHE A 109 20.36 -5.39 -3.83
C PHE A 109 21.22 -4.73 -4.90
N THR A 110 20.87 -4.93 -6.17
CA THR A 110 21.33 -4.13 -7.31
C THR A 110 20.16 -3.28 -7.76
N VAL A 111 20.15 -2.03 -7.33
CA VAL A 111 19.03 -1.12 -7.57
C VAL A 111 19.17 -0.49 -8.94
N ALA A 112 18.18 -0.74 -9.80
CA ALA A 112 18.09 -0.10 -11.11
C ALA A 112 17.91 1.41 -10.92
N GLY A 113 18.64 2.17 -11.74
CA GLY A 113 18.52 3.63 -11.74
C GLY A 113 17.15 4.04 -12.27
N ASP A 114 16.37 4.72 -11.44
CA ASP A 114 15.01 5.13 -11.75
C ASP A 114 14.81 6.62 -11.47
N LYS A 115 13.97 7.26 -12.29
CA LYS A 115 13.52 8.65 -12.15
C LYS A 115 12.24 8.78 -11.32
N THR A 116 11.51 7.68 -11.05
CA THR A 116 10.19 7.74 -10.38
C THR A 116 10.26 7.87 -8.87
N GLY A 117 11.40 7.51 -8.25
CA GLY A 117 11.63 7.72 -6.82
C GLY A 117 12.62 6.76 -6.16
N PRO A 118 12.83 6.91 -4.84
CA PRO A 118 13.80 6.12 -4.11
C PRO A 118 13.37 4.65 -3.95
N PHE A 119 14.38 3.78 -3.91
CA PHE A 119 14.30 2.41 -3.43
C PHE A 119 14.56 2.39 -1.93
N ILE A 120 13.62 1.81 -1.18
CA ILE A 120 13.59 1.84 0.28
C ILE A 120 13.51 0.41 0.81
N VAL A 121 14.51 0.02 1.60
CA VAL A 121 14.54 -1.26 2.33
C VAL A 121 14.26 -0.97 3.80
N HIS A 122 13.23 -1.61 4.34
CA HIS A 122 12.98 -1.65 5.77
C HIS A 122 13.60 -2.91 6.38
N SER A 123 14.33 -2.76 7.47
CA SER A 123 14.92 -3.86 8.23
C SER A 123 14.87 -3.56 9.72
N GLY A 124 13.91 -4.16 10.43
CA GLY A 124 13.58 -3.77 11.80
C GLY A 124 13.18 -2.30 11.87
N SER A 125 13.81 -1.54 12.76
CA SER A 125 13.64 -0.08 12.91
C SER A 125 14.55 0.75 11.99
N THR A 126 15.33 0.09 11.13
CA THR A 126 16.26 0.75 10.19
C THR A 126 15.60 0.92 8.84
N VAL A 127 15.75 2.11 8.26
CA VAL A 127 15.32 2.46 6.91
C VAL A 127 16.55 2.74 6.06
N ILE A 128 16.65 2.07 4.92
CA ILE A 128 17.76 2.19 3.99
C ILE A 128 17.21 2.72 2.66
N GLN A 129 17.73 3.84 2.17
CA GLN A 129 17.24 4.52 0.97
C GLN A 129 18.35 4.69 -0.07
N SER A 130 18.03 4.43 -1.33
CA SER A 130 18.92 4.65 -2.48
C SER A 130 18.16 4.91 -3.77
N THR A 131 18.83 5.34 -4.84
CA THR A 131 18.22 5.54 -6.17
C THR A 131 18.86 4.67 -7.24
N LYS A 132 20.20 4.61 -7.27
CA LYS A 132 21.03 3.76 -8.11
C LYS A 132 22.26 3.35 -7.31
N SER A 133 22.29 2.11 -6.84
CA SER A 133 23.34 1.61 -5.96
C SER A 133 23.38 0.08 -5.98
N SER A 134 24.45 -0.46 -5.41
CA SER A 134 24.53 -1.87 -5.06
C SER A 134 24.99 -1.98 -3.62
N PHE A 135 24.26 -2.71 -2.80
CA PHE A 135 24.51 -2.77 -1.36
C PHE A 135 23.95 -4.06 -0.75
N ASN A 136 24.57 -4.50 0.33
CA ASN A 136 24.12 -5.61 1.14
C ASN A 136 23.39 -5.12 2.38
N VAL A 137 22.32 -5.81 2.76
CA VAL A 137 21.64 -5.62 4.04
C VAL A 137 21.56 -6.96 4.76
N LYS A 138 22.05 -6.98 5.99
CA LYS A 138 22.01 -8.17 6.86
C LYS A 138 21.31 -7.84 8.15
N ASN A 139 20.25 -8.59 8.46
CA ASN A 139 19.45 -8.48 9.67
C ASN A 139 19.55 -9.79 10.47
N LYS A 140 20.37 -9.77 11.52
CA LYS A 140 20.63 -10.96 12.34
C LYS A 140 20.85 -10.57 13.80
N LYS A 141 20.20 -11.31 14.72
CA LYS A 141 20.39 -11.16 16.17
C LYS A 141 20.23 -9.71 16.67
N GLY A 142 19.25 -8.98 16.12
CA GLY A 142 18.99 -7.59 16.52
C GLY A 142 20.05 -6.58 16.08
N ILE A 143 20.89 -6.93 15.10
CA ILE A 143 21.83 -6.03 14.45
C ILE A 143 21.50 -5.99 12.96
N VAL A 144 21.41 -4.76 12.43
CA VAL A 144 21.31 -4.51 11.00
C VAL A 144 22.63 -3.95 10.52
N GLU A 145 23.26 -4.66 9.60
CA GLU A 145 24.47 -4.24 8.91
C GLU A 145 24.09 -3.83 7.48
N VAL A 146 24.61 -2.70 7.03
CA VAL A 146 24.48 -2.23 5.65
C VAL A 146 25.86 -1.93 5.12
N ILE A 147 26.19 -2.46 3.95
CA ILE A 147 27.48 -2.30 3.30
C ILE A 147 27.23 -1.84 1.86
N VAL A 148 27.90 -0.78 1.43
CA VAL A 148 27.71 -0.20 0.09
C VAL A 148 28.85 -0.60 -0.84
N GLU A 149 28.49 -1.19 -1.97
CA GLU A 149 29.42 -1.53 -3.05
C GLU A 149 29.48 -0.42 -4.10
N THR A 150 28.33 0.07 -4.55
CA THR A 150 28.26 1.16 -5.55
C THR A 150 27.19 2.19 -5.21
N GLY A 151 27.38 3.41 -5.70
CA GLY A 151 26.43 4.51 -5.49
C GLY A 151 26.42 5.03 -4.06
N THR A 152 25.28 5.61 -3.66
CA THR A 152 25.11 6.23 -2.35
C THR A 152 23.88 5.65 -1.67
N VAL A 153 24.02 5.32 -0.39
CA VAL A 153 22.93 4.75 0.42
C VAL A 153 22.78 5.57 1.69
N GLN A 154 21.56 6.02 1.95
CA GLN A 154 21.21 6.70 3.19
C GLN A 154 20.61 5.68 4.15
N VAL A 155 21.15 5.62 5.37
CA VAL A 155 20.66 4.73 6.43
C VAL A 155 20.16 5.60 7.57
N SER A 156 18.91 5.37 7.98
CA SER A 156 18.30 6.09 9.09
C SER A 156 17.66 5.14 10.10
N LYS A 157 17.63 5.60 11.34
CA LYS A 157 16.90 4.98 12.44
C LYS A 157 16.50 6.08 13.41
N ASN A 158 15.21 6.16 13.72
CA ASN A 158 14.63 7.25 14.50
C ASN A 158 15.02 8.61 13.87
N SER A 159 15.52 9.56 14.66
CA SER A 159 15.96 10.88 14.18
C SER A 159 17.41 10.91 13.68
N LYS A 160 18.12 9.78 13.67
CA LYS A 160 19.51 9.73 13.21
C LYS A 160 19.61 9.17 11.81
N MET A 161 20.54 9.71 11.05
CA MET A 161 20.72 9.42 9.66
C MET A 161 22.19 9.55 9.29
N ILE A 162 22.64 8.65 8.43
CA ILE A 162 24.00 8.64 7.91
C ILE A 162 23.99 8.27 6.43
N THR A 163 24.92 8.85 5.69
CA THR A 163 25.13 8.53 4.29
C THR A 163 26.37 7.64 4.15
N LEU A 164 26.20 6.56 3.41
CA LEU A 164 27.24 5.60 3.06
C LEU A 164 27.59 5.74 1.58
N ARG A 165 28.89 5.63 1.31
CA ARG A 165 29.56 5.63 0.00
C ARG A 165 30.19 4.25 -0.24
N PRO A 166 30.67 3.96 -1.45
CA PRO A 166 31.34 2.70 -1.76
C PRO A 166 32.47 2.40 -0.77
N GLY A 167 32.54 1.15 -0.29
CA GLY A 167 33.53 0.71 0.69
C GLY A 167 33.22 1.17 2.12
N GLU A 168 32.02 1.69 2.39
CA GLU A 168 31.58 2.02 3.75
C GLU A 168 30.48 1.07 4.22
N LYS A 169 30.48 0.81 5.53
CA LYS A 169 29.43 0.06 6.21
C LYS A 169 28.89 0.80 7.42
N VAL A 170 27.71 0.39 7.86
CA VAL A 170 27.15 0.79 9.16
C VAL A 170 26.58 -0.40 9.90
N LEU A 171 26.83 -0.44 11.21
CA LEU A 171 26.15 -1.33 12.15
C LEU A 171 25.10 -0.55 12.94
N VAL A 172 23.87 -1.06 12.91
CA VAL A 172 22.72 -0.48 13.61
C VAL A 172 22.16 -1.52 14.58
N ARG A 173 22.38 -1.31 15.87
CA ARG A 173 21.79 -2.16 16.91
C ARG A 173 20.32 -1.81 17.07
N GLN A 174 19.43 -2.81 17.06
CA GLN A 174 17.99 -2.57 17.18
C GLN A 174 17.60 -2.04 18.57
N SER A 175 18.36 -2.37 19.61
CA SER A 175 18.16 -1.89 20.99
C SER A 175 18.71 -0.49 21.28
N SER A 176 19.54 0.09 20.40
CA SER A 176 20.11 1.43 20.62
C SER A 176 19.91 2.33 19.39
N SER A 177 19.99 3.64 19.60
CA SER A 177 19.96 4.62 18.50
C SER A 177 21.37 4.94 17.99
N GLN A 178 22.33 4.04 18.14
CA GLN A 178 23.69 4.25 17.61
C GLN A 178 23.80 3.68 16.19
N LEU A 179 24.39 4.48 15.30
CA LEU A 179 24.79 4.09 13.96
C LEU A 179 26.32 4.16 13.97
N ILE A 180 26.98 3.01 13.88
CA ILE A 180 28.44 2.93 13.89
C ILE A 180 28.90 2.76 12.46
N LYS A 181 29.48 3.81 11.88
CA LYS A 181 29.99 3.79 10.51
C LYS A 181 31.46 3.40 10.51
N GLU A 182 31.83 2.50 9.60
CA GLU A 182 33.17 1.96 9.45
C GLU A 182 33.51 1.84 7.96
N ILE A 183 34.81 1.75 7.66
CA ILE A 183 35.27 1.34 6.33
C ILE A 183 35.14 -0.18 6.22
N ASN A 184 34.64 -0.65 5.09
CA ASN A 184 34.62 -2.05 4.71
C ASN A 184 35.68 -2.29 3.63
N PRO A 185 36.79 -2.98 3.96
CA PRO A 185 37.82 -3.31 2.97
C PRO A 185 37.38 -4.43 2.01
N ASP A 186 36.32 -5.17 2.35
CA ASP A 186 35.87 -6.34 1.61
C ASP A 186 34.99 -5.97 0.41
N HIS A 187 35.17 -6.69 -0.69
CA HIS A 187 34.36 -6.58 -1.91
C HIS A 187 33.23 -7.60 -1.91
N LEU A 188 31.98 -7.16 -1.85
CA LEU A 188 30.84 -8.06 -1.64
C LEU A 188 30.40 -8.80 -2.89
N TYR A 189 30.68 -8.28 -4.09
CA TYR A 189 30.21 -8.89 -5.35
C TYR A 189 30.72 -10.32 -5.58
N GLN A 190 31.86 -10.69 -4.99
CA GLN A 190 32.44 -12.03 -5.15
C GLN A 190 31.57 -13.14 -4.54
N TYR A 191 30.67 -12.81 -3.62
CA TYR A 191 29.82 -13.78 -2.91
C TYR A 191 28.43 -13.97 -3.54
N TYR A 192 28.05 -13.11 -4.49
CA TYR A 192 26.67 -13.02 -4.97
C TYR A 192 26.53 -13.19 -6.49
N LEU A 193 27.64 -13.41 -7.21
CA LEU A 193 27.65 -13.87 -8.59
C LEU A 193 27.74 -15.41 -8.60
N PRO A 194 26.88 -16.12 -9.35
CA PRO A 194 27.04 -17.56 -9.58
C PRO A 194 28.25 -17.86 -10.46
#